data_AF-A0A919BSH7-F1
#
_entry.id   AF-A0A919BSH7-F1
#
_cell.length_a   1.000
_cell.length_b   1.000
_cell.length_c   1.000
_cell.angle_alpha   90.00
_cell.angle_beta   90.00
_cell.angle_gamma   90.00
#
_symmetry.space_group_name_H-M   'P 1'
#
loop_
_entity.id
_entity.type
_entity.pdbx_description
1 polymer ?
#
loop_
_entity_poly.entity_id
_entity_poly.type
_entity_poly.pdbx_seq_one_letter_code
_entity_poly.pdbx_strand_id
1 'polypeptide(L)'
;MPPKIDALYAAAVMLDRFLVPQVEYPGSSKPWKCLHLLCGRIVEPTYNSVANEGSGGCKPCSYRWRRLPKKRAPRPYQRGFKGDQQKVRAWVIREKRFLPMEECPGVSHKWRGWCMDCWQETTTRVDSMRRPGAGVCFGCGKKRGGQKRRTPKAVVMAKLREHGVTPDPDHQFTRTTDPWPSICAAAGHPWNARPADVFSGHGCPGCAGMAAITAEDAVAAVILLGVEPVDPYPGRIHARWRVRCTTCDHVWSPTYSNLVHVGSGCPACASHGFAPDRPAYVYVVVHPRHQSVKVGLRGAHTNRLADHFRQDWEFHAELYFEVGADARTVERLTHEHIRAVLRLPIHLTKEQMPQRGYEETVSRAELDEVAAWTLVQRFAAPYATATPPTLVLPQPASSNRGQVLVKPGDQLALDF
;
A
#
# COMPACT_ATOMS: atom_id res chain seq x y z
N MET A 1 37.20 41.65 -25.30
CA MET A 1 36.53 40.97 -26.44
C MET A 1 35.07 40.76 -26.05
N PRO A 2 34.08 41.08 -26.91
CA PRO A 2 32.72 40.67 -26.64
C PRO A 2 32.66 39.15 -26.53
N PRO A 3 31.83 38.60 -25.63
CA PRO A 3 31.76 37.16 -25.40
C PRO A 3 31.46 36.44 -26.72
N LYS A 4 32.24 35.38 -27.02
CA LYS A 4 31.96 34.51 -28.16
C LYS A 4 30.55 33.95 -27.99
N ILE A 5 29.68 34.26 -28.95
CA ILE A 5 28.32 33.73 -28.98
C ILE A 5 28.42 32.21 -29.17
N ASP A 6 27.77 31.47 -28.26
CA ASP A 6 27.67 30.02 -28.35
C ASP A 6 26.92 29.59 -29.62
N ALA A 7 27.42 28.56 -30.31
CA ALA A 7 26.88 28.12 -31.59
C ALA A 7 25.45 27.57 -31.47
N LEU A 8 25.10 26.91 -30.36
CA LEU A 8 23.75 26.39 -30.10
C LEU A 8 22.78 27.55 -29.82
N TYR A 9 23.21 28.54 -29.05
CA TYR A 9 22.44 29.76 -28.82
C TYR A 9 22.19 30.52 -30.12
N ALA A 10 23.22 30.66 -30.96
CA ALA A 10 23.09 31.29 -32.27
C ALA A 10 22.09 30.56 -33.17
N ALA A 11 22.12 29.22 -33.16
CA ALA A 11 21.17 28.40 -33.90
C ALA A 11 19.74 28.55 -33.38
N ALA A 12 19.55 28.64 -32.05
CA ALA A 12 18.24 28.88 -31.44
C ALA A 12 17.62 30.21 -31.87
N VAL A 13 18.42 31.28 -31.93
CA VAL A 13 17.98 32.59 -32.44
C VAL A 13 17.58 32.53 -33.92
N MET A 14 18.32 31.78 -34.75
CA MET A 14 17.95 31.55 -36.15
C MET A 14 16.63 30.79 -36.27
N LEU A 15 16.45 29.74 -35.46
CA LEU A 15 15.24 28.91 -35.42
C LEU A 15 13.99 29.70 -35.01
N ASP A 16 14.11 30.63 -34.05
CA ASP A 16 13.01 31.52 -33.65
C ASP A 16 12.50 32.39 -34.82
N ARG A 17 13.38 32.66 -35.78
CA ARG A 17 13.07 33.37 -37.04
C ARG A 17 12.86 32.43 -38.23
N PHE A 18 12.56 31.16 -37.97
CA PHE A 18 12.25 30.12 -38.96
C PHE A 18 13.40 29.82 -39.93
N LEU A 19 14.65 29.98 -39.48
CA LEU A 19 15.87 29.69 -40.25
C LEU A 19 16.57 28.49 -39.61
N VAL A 20 16.77 27.43 -40.38
CA VAL A 20 17.51 26.24 -39.92
C VAL A 20 18.92 26.28 -40.52
N PRO A 21 19.97 26.52 -39.71
CA PRO A 21 21.35 26.42 -40.15
C PRO A 21 21.64 25.10 -40.86
N GLN A 22 22.35 25.17 -41.99
CA GLN A 22 22.76 23.99 -42.78
C GLN A 22 24.25 23.68 -42.66
N VAL A 23 25.00 24.59 -42.04
CA VAL A 23 26.45 24.51 -41.81
C VAL A 23 26.77 25.00 -40.41
N GLU A 24 27.96 24.66 -39.91
CA GLU A 24 28.46 25.14 -38.62
C GLU A 24 28.45 26.66 -38.51
N TYR A 25 28.33 27.17 -37.27
CA TYR A 25 28.21 28.61 -37.00
C TYR A 25 29.44 29.37 -37.49
N PRO A 26 29.33 30.24 -38.51
CA PRO A 26 30.50 30.88 -39.13
C PRO A 26 30.97 32.13 -38.38
N GLY A 27 30.24 32.56 -37.34
CA GLY A 27 30.44 33.81 -36.61
C GLY A 27 29.32 34.82 -36.84
N SER A 28 29.27 35.87 -36.01
CA SER A 28 28.09 36.73 -35.88
C SER A 28 27.81 37.66 -37.07
N SER A 29 28.87 38.08 -37.76
CA SER A 29 28.85 38.98 -38.92
C SER A 29 28.95 38.27 -40.27
N LYS A 30 29.22 36.96 -40.29
CA LYS A 30 29.36 36.20 -41.55
C LYS A 30 28.00 35.71 -42.06
N PRO A 31 27.81 35.60 -43.39
CA PRO A 31 26.63 34.95 -43.96
C PRO A 31 26.54 33.51 -43.47
N TRP A 32 25.37 33.11 -42.97
CA TRP A 32 25.13 31.78 -42.45
C TRP A 32 24.07 31.08 -43.29
N LYS A 33 24.48 30.02 -44.00
CA LYS A 33 23.60 29.26 -44.89
C LYS A 33 22.49 28.57 -44.09
N CYS A 34 21.25 29.00 -44.33
CA CYS A 34 20.06 28.56 -43.61
C CYS A 34 18.94 28.15 -44.57
N LEU A 35 18.20 27.09 -44.24
CA LEU A 35 16.92 26.79 -44.86
C LEU A 35 15.83 27.64 -44.20
N HIS A 36 15.16 28.50 -44.96
CA HIS A 36 14.03 29.28 -44.44
C HIS A 36 12.74 28.45 -44.49
N LEU A 37 12.24 28.03 -43.32
CA LEU A 37 11.13 27.08 -43.20
C LEU A 37 9.83 27.57 -43.85
N LEU A 38 9.57 28.88 -43.87
CA LEU A 38 8.34 29.45 -44.42
C LEU A 38 8.27 29.35 -45.95
N CYS A 39 9.38 29.60 -46.66
CA CYS A 39 9.39 29.65 -48.13
C CYS A 39 10.15 28.50 -48.80
N GLY A 40 10.90 27.70 -48.02
CA GLY A 40 11.68 26.56 -48.51
C GLY A 40 12.99 26.93 -49.21
N ARG A 41 13.34 28.22 -49.29
CA ARG A 41 14.58 28.67 -49.96
C ARG A 41 15.77 28.60 -49.00
N ILE A 42 16.93 28.28 -49.55
CA ILE A 42 18.20 28.53 -48.89
C ILE A 42 18.47 30.05 -48.93
N VAL A 43 18.79 30.62 -47.78
CA VAL A 43 19.12 32.03 -47.58
C VAL A 43 20.38 32.14 -46.73
N GLU A 44 21.08 33.27 -46.84
CA GLU A 44 22.36 33.46 -46.16
C GLU A 44 22.36 34.74 -45.31
N PRO A 45 21.48 34.85 -44.28
CA PRO A 45 21.51 35.99 -43.37
C PRO A 45 22.71 35.91 -42.42
N THR A 46 23.06 37.05 -41.83
CA THR A 46 24.02 37.09 -40.72
C THR A 46 23.28 36.92 -39.39
N TYR A 47 23.93 36.38 -38.36
CA TYR A 47 23.35 36.32 -37.02
C TYR A 47 22.95 37.71 -36.51
N ASN A 48 23.82 38.70 -36.64
CA ASN A 48 23.53 40.06 -36.18
C ASN A 48 22.29 40.65 -36.87
N SER A 49 22.09 40.39 -38.16
CA SER A 49 20.90 40.86 -38.87
C SER A 49 19.60 40.20 -38.37
N VAL A 50 19.67 38.96 -37.89
CA VAL A 50 18.49 38.20 -37.45
C VAL A 50 18.19 38.47 -35.97
N ALA A 51 19.24 38.57 -35.15
CA ALA A 51 19.16 38.87 -33.73
C ALA A 51 18.57 40.27 -33.47
N ASN A 52 18.92 41.25 -34.30
CA ASN A 52 18.37 42.61 -34.17
C ASN A 52 16.93 42.70 -34.73
N GLU A 53 16.09 43.52 -34.09
CA GLU A 53 14.70 43.72 -34.51
C GLU A 53 14.62 44.40 -35.89
N GLY A 54 13.83 43.83 -36.82
CA GLY A 54 13.50 44.46 -38.10
C GLY A 54 13.89 43.70 -39.37
N SER A 55 14.70 42.64 -39.26
CA SER A 55 15.06 41.77 -40.39
C SER A 55 14.64 40.31 -40.14
N GLY A 56 13.82 39.76 -41.04
CA GLY A 56 13.32 38.37 -40.94
C GLY A 56 14.27 37.33 -41.56
N GLY A 57 15.54 37.70 -41.80
CA GLY A 57 16.60 36.89 -42.43
C GLY A 57 16.38 36.50 -43.90
N CYS A 58 15.14 36.26 -44.34
CA CYS A 58 14.79 36.04 -45.73
C CYS A 58 14.31 37.34 -46.38
N LYS A 59 15.16 38.02 -47.18
CA LYS A 59 14.82 39.28 -47.86
C LYS A 59 13.50 39.20 -48.67
N PRO A 60 13.27 38.21 -49.56
CA PRO A 60 12.03 38.11 -50.33
C PRO A 60 10.77 38.01 -49.47
N CYS A 61 10.85 37.24 -48.38
CA CYS A 61 9.75 37.15 -47.43
C CYS A 61 9.58 38.48 -46.69
N SER A 62 10.64 39.05 -46.12
CA SER A 62 10.57 40.32 -45.39
C SER A 62 9.92 41.46 -46.19
N TYR A 63 10.18 41.53 -47.50
CA TYR A 63 9.59 42.53 -48.40
C TYR A 63 8.11 42.23 -48.72
N ARG A 64 7.77 40.96 -48.99
CA ARG A 64 6.40 40.50 -49.28
C ARG A 64 5.47 40.66 -48.08
N TRP A 65 5.98 40.56 -46.86
CA TRP A 65 5.19 40.63 -45.63
C TRP A 65 5.03 42.05 -45.06
N ARG A 66 5.94 43.00 -45.33
CA ARG A 66 5.78 44.43 -44.96
C ARG A 66 4.55 45.09 -45.60
N ARG A 67 4.06 44.54 -46.72
CA ARG A 67 2.90 45.03 -47.48
C ARG A 67 1.56 44.37 -47.09
N LEU A 68 1.56 43.37 -46.20
CA LEU A 68 0.31 42.71 -45.77
C LEU A 68 -0.29 43.46 -44.56
N PRO A 69 -1.60 43.76 -44.59
CA PRO A 69 -2.22 44.57 -43.54
C PRO A 69 -2.14 43.89 -42.18
N LYS A 70 -1.54 44.58 -41.20
CA LYS A 70 -1.30 44.07 -39.82
C LYS A 70 -2.57 43.69 -39.05
N LYS A 71 -3.76 44.12 -39.50
CA LYS A 71 -5.00 44.06 -38.69
C LYS A 71 -5.95 42.90 -39.01
N ARG A 72 -5.71 42.07 -40.02
CA ARG A 72 -6.51 40.86 -40.27
C ARG A 72 -5.64 39.79 -40.91
N ALA A 73 -5.35 38.70 -40.20
CA ALA A 73 -4.84 37.49 -40.84
C ALA A 73 -5.76 37.17 -42.03
N PRO A 74 -5.23 36.90 -43.22
CA PRO A 74 -6.06 36.68 -44.41
C PRO A 74 -7.06 35.57 -44.11
N ARG A 75 -8.36 35.90 -44.23
CA ARG A 75 -9.43 34.92 -44.05
C ARG A 75 -9.26 33.88 -45.17
N PRO A 76 -9.17 32.57 -44.89
CA PRO A 76 -8.86 31.53 -45.88
C PRO A 76 -9.90 31.33 -46.99
N TYR A 77 -10.95 32.16 -47.04
CA TYR A 77 -12.05 32.06 -47.98
C TYR A 77 -12.24 33.38 -48.73
N GLN A 78 -11.24 33.76 -49.50
CA GLN A 78 -11.52 34.19 -50.87
C GLN A 78 -11.09 33.03 -51.77
N ARG A 79 -11.87 32.76 -52.80
CA ARG A 79 -11.87 31.56 -53.69
C ARG A 79 -10.52 31.22 -54.39
N GLY A 80 -9.38 31.77 -53.95
CA GLY A 80 -8.05 31.62 -54.55
C GLY A 80 -7.02 30.83 -53.72
N PHE A 81 -7.41 30.05 -52.70
CA PHE A 81 -6.48 29.15 -51.98
C PHE A 81 -6.43 27.72 -52.55
N LYS A 82 -7.10 27.44 -53.67
CA LYS A 82 -6.80 26.26 -54.49
C LYS A 82 -5.46 26.50 -55.20
N GLY A 83 -4.36 25.94 -54.67
CA GLY A 83 -3.11 25.76 -55.43
C GLY A 83 -1.83 26.40 -54.87
N ASP A 84 -1.89 27.34 -53.93
CA ASP A 84 -0.66 28.00 -53.41
C ASP A 84 -0.11 27.28 -52.16
N GLN A 85 0.54 26.14 -52.39
CA GLN A 85 1.20 25.30 -51.37
C GLN A 85 2.15 26.10 -50.45
N GLN A 86 2.81 27.13 -51.00
CA GLN A 86 3.78 27.95 -50.28
C GLN A 86 3.09 28.84 -49.23
N LYS A 87 1.94 29.43 -49.55
CA LYS A 87 1.16 30.22 -48.58
C LYS A 87 0.59 29.36 -47.45
N VAL A 88 0.08 28.16 -47.77
CA VAL A 88 -0.44 27.22 -46.75
C VAL A 88 0.68 26.85 -45.78
N ARG A 89 1.85 26.45 -46.32
CA ARG A 89 3.03 26.09 -45.53
C ARG A 89 3.49 27.24 -44.61
N ALA A 90 3.59 28.45 -45.14
CA ALA A 90 3.99 29.62 -44.34
C ALA A 90 2.99 29.92 -43.20
N TRP A 91 1.69 29.80 -43.46
CA TRP A 91 0.65 30.03 -42.44
C TRP A 91 0.70 28.99 -41.30
N VAL A 92 0.77 27.69 -41.62
CA VAL A 92 0.80 26.64 -40.57
C VAL A 92 2.05 26.69 -39.71
N ILE A 93 3.21 27.02 -40.28
CA ILE A 93 4.46 27.15 -39.53
C ILE A 93 4.38 28.33 -38.56
N ARG A 94 3.92 29.50 -39.03
CA ARG A 94 3.91 30.73 -38.23
C ARG A 94 2.78 30.77 -37.20
N GLU A 95 1.55 30.55 -37.64
CA GLU A 95 0.36 30.76 -36.82
C GLU A 95 -0.03 29.52 -36.01
N LYS A 96 0.36 28.33 -36.51
CA LYS A 96 -0.03 27.05 -35.92
C LYS A 96 1.13 26.23 -35.39
N ARG A 97 2.37 26.72 -35.55
CA ARG A 97 3.59 26.08 -35.05
C ARG A 97 3.67 24.61 -35.50
N PHE A 98 3.31 24.35 -36.75
CA PHE A 98 3.36 23.03 -37.38
C PHE A 98 4.28 23.08 -38.58
N LEU A 99 5.30 22.23 -38.60
CA LEU A 99 6.26 22.10 -39.69
C LEU A 99 5.87 20.92 -40.59
N PRO A 100 5.34 21.14 -41.80
CA PRO A 100 4.92 20.05 -42.67
C PRO A 100 6.12 19.31 -43.26
N MET A 101 6.02 17.99 -43.33
CA MET A 101 7.03 17.14 -43.98
C MET A 101 6.77 16.97 -45.48
N GLU A 102 5.53 17.14 -45.88
CA GLU A 102 5.02 16.93 -47.23
C GLU A 102 4.18 18.13 -47.68
N GLU A 103 3.87 18.20 -48.97
CA GLU A 103 2.90 19.16 -49.50
C GLU A 103 1.53 18.94 -48.88
N CYS A 104 0.71 19.99 -48.78
CA CYS A 104 -0.62 19.87 -48.22
C CYS A 104 -1.47 18.95 -49.10
N PRO A 105 -1.94 17.79 -48.59
CA PRO A 105 -2.72 16.83 -49.37
C PRO A 105 -4.17 17.28 -49.60
N GLY A 106 -4.57 18.40 -48.99
CA GLY A 106 -5.92 18.94 -49.03
C GLY A 106 -6.43 19.29 -47.64
N VAL A 107 -7.51 20.09 -47.57
CA VAL A 107 -7.92 20.73 -46.30
C VAL A 107 -8.50 19.79 -45.26
N SER A 108 -9.14 18.71 -45.72
CA SER A 108 -9.79 17.66 -44.92
C SER A 108 -8.94 16.39 -44.78
N HIS A 109 -7.83 16.29 -45.51
CA HIS A 109 -6.92 15.15 -45.46
C HIS A 109 -5.95 15.27 -44.29
N LYS A 110 -5.51 14.12 -43.77
CA LYS A 110 -4.47 14.09 -42.74
C LYS A 110 -3.16 14.54 -43.37
N TRP A 111 -2.53 15.53 -42.74
CA TRP A 111 -1.26 16.11 -43.15
C TRP A 111 -0.20 15.80 -42.10
N ARG A 112 0.91 15.18 -42.51
CA ARG A 112 2.01 14.81 -41.62
C ARG A 112 2.99 15.97 -41.43
N GLY A 113 3.45 16.12 -40.20
CA GLY A 113 4.44 17.13 -39.87
C GLY A 113 4.85 17.10 -38.40
N TRP A 114 5.67 18.05 -38.02
CA TRP A 114 6.25 18.14 -36.68
C TRP A 114 5.54 19.23 -35.89
N CYS A 115 5.20 18.93 -34.65
CA CYS A 115 4.75 19.94 -33.70
C CYS A 115 5.93 20.79 -33.25
N MET A 116 5.95 22.09 -33.51
CA MET A 116 7.08 22.94 -33.10
C MET A 116 7.03 23.36 -31.61
N ASP A 117 6.07 22.85 -30.84
CA ASP A 117 6.04 22.99 -29.37
C ASP A 117 6.77 21.85 -28.66
N CYS A 118 6.71 20.63 -29.21
CA CYS A 118 7.30 19.44 -28.58
C CYS A 118 8.20 18.61 -29.51
N TRP A 119 8.37 19.05 -30.75
CA TRP A 119 9.14 18.43 -31.83
C TRP A 119 8.84 16.94 -32.06
N GLN A 120 7.60 16.52 -31.74
CA GLN A 120 7.12 15.18 -32.04
C GLN A 120 6.37 15.19 -33.36
N GLU A 121 6.50 14.09 -34.11
CA GLU A 121 5.67 13.86 -35.30
C GLU A 121 4.19 13.83 -34.91
N THR A 122 3.35 14.47 -35.72
CA THR A 122 1.91 14.54 -35.52
C THR A 122 1.19 14.53 -36.88
N THR A 123 -0.07 14.15 -36.85
CA THR A 123 -0.97 14.24 -38.00
C THR A 123 -2.17 15.09 -37.66
N THR A 124 -2.55 15.97 -38.57
CA THR A 124 -3.64 16.93 -38.35
C THR A 124 -4.24 17.37 -39.69
N ARG A 125 -5.35 18.11 -39.67
CA ARG A 125 -6.03 18.60 -40.87
C ARG A 125 -6.03 20.12 -40.86
N VAL A 126 -5.91 20.74 -42.03
CA VAL A 126 -5.98 22.21 -42.16
C VAL A 126 -7.29 22.74 -41.58
N ASP A 127 -8.40 22.04 -41.83
CA ASP A 127 -9.72 22.42 -41.29
C ASP A 127 -9.77 22.39 -39.76
N SER A 128 -9.05 21.45 -39.12
CA SER A 128 -8.96 21.38 -37.66
C SER A 128 -8.16 22.54 -37.09
N MET A 129 -7.12 23.00 -37.80
CA MET A 129 -6.30 24.15 -37.41
C MET A 129 -7.03 25.48 -37.53
N ARG A 130 -8.11 25.55 -38.32
CA ARG A 130 -8.83 26.80 -38.63
C ARG A 130 -9.39 27.49 -37.38
N ARG A 131 -9.77 26.74 -36.35
CA ARG A 131 -10.35 27.29 -35.13
C ARG A 131 -9.28 28.10 -34.34
N PRO A 132 -9.60 29.30 -33.84
CA PRO A 132 -8.72 30.03 -32.93
C PRO A 132 -8.34 29.16 -31.73
N GLY A 133 -7.05 29.12 -31.38
CA GLY A 133 -6.56 28.29 -30.28
C GLY A 133 -6.53 26.77 -30.53
N ALA A 134 -6.92 26.29 -31.71
CA ALA A 134 -6.76 24.87 -32.05
C ALA A 134 -5.27 24.50 -32.17
N GLY A 135 -4.87 23.52 -31.38
CA GLY A 135 -3.53 22.95 -31.42
C GLY A 135 -3.36 21.93 -32.54
N VAL A 136 -2.13 21.79 -33.01
CA VAL A 136 -1.75 20.85 -34.10
C VAL A 136 -1.34 19.48 -33.59
N CYS A 137 -1.02 19.38 -32.29
CA CYS A 137 -0.57 18.17 -31.63
C CYS A 137 -1.53 17.78 -30.51
N PHE A 138 -2.02 16.54 -30.58
CA PHE A 138 -2.92 15.98 -29.57
C PHE A 138 -2.26 15.92 -28.18
N GLY A 139 -0.99 15.51 -28.09
CA GLY A 139 -0.24 15.44 -26.84
C GLY A 139 -0.10 16.81 -26.16
N CYS A 140 0.31 17.84 -26.91
CA CYS A 140 0.36 19.22 -26.40
C CYS A 140 -1.02 19.75 -26.03
N GLY A 141 -2.05 19.40 -26.81
CA GLY A 141 -3.45 19.71 -26.49
C GLY A 141 -3.90 19.12 -25.16
N LYS A 142 -3.61 17.83 -24.90
CA LYS A 142 -3.89 17.17 -23.62
C LYS A 142 -3.16 17.83 -22.46
N LYS A 143 -1.86 18.15 -22.60
CA LYS A 143 -1.07 18.83 -21.56
C LYS A 143 -1.68 20.19 -21.18
N ARG A 144 -1.99 21.04 -22.17
CA ARG A 144 -2.65 22.33 -21.93
C ARG A 144 -4.04 22.16 -21.30
N GLY A 145 -4.81 21.20 -21.77
CA GLY A 145 -6.13 20.89 -21.22
C GLY A 145 -6.09 20.39 -19.78
N GLY A 146 -5.07 19.60 -19.42
CA GLY A 146 -4.84 19.13 -18.06
C GLY A 146 -4.41 20.25 -17.12
N GLN A 147 -3.50 21.13 -17.56
CA GLN A 147 -3.07 22.29 -16.77
C GLN A 147 -4.25 23.22 -16.42
N LYS A 148 -5.14 23.50 -17.38
CA LYS A 148 -6.33 24.33 -17.15
C LYS A 148 -7.31 23.72 -16.14
N ARG A 149 -7.35 22.38 -16.03
CA ARG A 149 -8.24 21.66 -15.10
C ARG A 149 -7.60 21.39 -13.75
N ARG A 150 -6.33 21.71 -13.56
CA ARG A 150 -5.60 21.38 -12.33
C ARG A 150 -6.01 22.35 -11.23
N THR A 151 -6.57 21.82 -10.15
CA THR A 151 -6.88 22.59 -8.96
C THR A 151 -5.58 23.09 -8.31
N PRO A 152 -5.47 24.38 -7.95
CA PRO A 152 -4.30 24.89 -7.23
C PRO A 152 -4.06 24.17 -5.90
N LYS A 153 -2.79 23.94 -5.54
CA LYS A 153 -2.39 23.24 -4.30
C LYS A 153 -3.06 23.84 -3.05
N ALA A 154 -3.12 25.17 -2.96
CA ALA A 154 -3.72 25.89 -1.84
C ALA A 154 -5.21 25.55 -1.65
N VAL A 155 -5.97 25.45 -2.75
CA VAL A 155 -7.40 25.11 -2.72
C VAL A 155 -7.60 23.66 -2.26
N VAL A 156 -6.75 22.74 -2.73
CA VAL A 156 -6.80 21.33 -2.30
C VAL A 156 -6.47 21.19 -0.81
N MET A 157 -5.47 21.93 -0.31
CA MET A 157 -5.10 21.95 1.11
C MET A 157 -6.24 22.46 2.00
N ALA A 158 -6.89 23.56 1.60
CA ALA A 158 -8.04 24.11 2.33
C ALA A 158 -9.15 23.05 2.46
N LYS A 159 -9.49 22.40 1.34
CA LYS A 159 -10.53 21.36 1.34
C LYS A 159 -10.14 20.13 2.16
N LEU A 160 -8.88 19.68 2.12
CA LEU A 160 -8.42 18.59 3.00
C LEU A 160 -8.62 18.94 4.49
N ARG A 161 -8.31 20.18 4.88
CA ARG A 161 -8.50 20.65 6.26
C ARG A 161 -9.97 20.69 6.67
N GLU A 162 -10.88 21.08 5.78
CA GLU A 162 -12.34 21.01 6.01
C GLU A 162 -12.81 19.57 6.28
N HIS A 163 -12.15 18.57 5.70
CA HIS A 163 -12.40 17.15 5.94
C HIS A 163 -11.61 16.57 7.13
N GLY A 164 -11.02 17.42 7.98
CA GLY A 164 -10.29 16.97 9.17
C GLY A 164 -8.94 16.30 8.86
N VAL A 165 -8.33 16.65 7.73
CA VAL A 165 -7.01 16.17 7.31
C VAL A 165 -6.01 17.33 7.31
N THR A 166 -4.89 17.16 8.00
CA THR A 166 -3.79 18.13 8.03
C THR A 166 -2.69 17.67 7.08
N PRO A 167 -2.67 18.12 5.82
CA PRO A 167 -1.64 17.75 4.86
C PRO A 167 -0.29 18.41 5.15
N ASP A 168 0.79 17.69 4.83
CA ASP A 168 2.15 18.23 4.82
C ASP A 168 2.24 19.43 3.84
N PRO A 169 2.58 20.64 4.34
CA PRO A 169 2.63 21.85 3.52
C PRO A 169 3.74 21.81 2.46
N ASP A 170 4.83 21.07 2.68
CA ASP A 170 6.01 21.07 1.82
C ASP A 170 5.95 19.99 0.74
N HIS A 171 5.06 19.00 0.89
CA HIS A 171 4.90 17.92 -0.08
C HIS A 171 4.54 18.42 -1.49
N GLN A 172 5.26 17.90 -2.50
CA GLN A 172 5.03 18.27 -3.90
C GLN A 172 3.79 17.56 -4.45
N PHE A 173 2.70 18.32 -4.60
CA PHE A 173 1.41 17.82 -5.07
C PHE A 173 1.30 17.87 -6.61
N THR A 174 1.16 16.71 -7.27
CA THR A 174 0.92 16.63 -8.72
C THR A 174 -0.54 16.49 -9.12
N ARG A 175 -1.26 15.53 -8.54
CA ARG A 175 -2.66 15.17 -8.87
C ARG A 175 -3.43 14.85 -7.60
N THR A 176 -4.74 15.00 -7.64
CA THR A 176 -5.65 14.67 -6.53
C THR A 176 -5.67 13.19 -6.16
N THR A 177 -5.19 12.31 -7.03
CA THR A 177 -5.08 10.87 -6.79
C THR A 177 -3.77 10.45 -6.14
N ASP A 178 -2.81 11.38 -6.04
CA ASP A 178 -1.50 11.06 -5.50
C ASP A 178 -1.57 10.99 -3.96
N PRO A 179 -0.87 10.05 -3.32
CA PRO A 179 -0.81 9.99 -1.86
C PRO A 179 -0.11 11.24 -1.31
N TRP A 180 -0.72 11.87 -0.32
CA TRP A 180 -0.22 13.08 0.33
C TRP A 180 -0.01 12.79 1.82
N PRO A 181 1.25 12.80 2.31
CA PRO A 181 1.55 12.67 3.74
C PRO A 181 0.74 13.67 4.56
N SER A 182 -0.02 13.16 5.51
CA SER A 182 -1.02 13.93 6.26
C SER A 182 -1.21 13.38 7.67
N ILE A 183 -1.78 14.20 8.54
CA ILE A 183 -2.15 13.84 9.91
C ILE A 183 -3.67 13.97 10.07
N CYS A 184 -4.32 12.99 10.68
CA CYS A 184 -5.73 13.09 11.06
C CYS A 184 -5.90 14.15 12.15
N ALA A 185 -6.74 15.16 11.93
CA ALA A 185 -6.94 16.25 12.89
C ALA A 185 -7.62 15.77 14.19
N ALA A 186 -8.46 14.72 14.12
CA ALA A 186 -9.20 14.21 15.28
C ALA A 186 -8.36 13.31 16.20
N ALA A 187 -7.53 12.43 15.62
CA ALA A 187 -6.82 11.38 16.37
C ALA A 187 -5.29 11.47 16.28
N GLY A 188 -4.74 12.40 15.49
CA GLY A 188 -3.30 12.56 15.31
C GLY A 188 -2.63 11.45 14.48
N HIS A 189 -3.39 10.52 13.89
CA HIS A 189 -2.83 9.42 13.11
C HIS A 189 -2.08 9.92 11.86
N PRO A 190 -0.81 9.55 11.66
CA PRO A 190 -0.10 9.79 10.40
C PRO A 190 -0.62 8.84 9.32
N TRP A 191 -0.91 9.36 8.13
CA TRP A 191 -1.35 8.56 6.99
C TRP A 191 -1.13 9.28 5.65
N ASN A 192 -1.16 8.53 4.56
CA ASN A 192 -1.03 9.09 3.22
C ASN A 192 -2.41 9.31 2.61
N ALA A 193 -3.00 10.48 2.88
CA ALA A 193 -4.32 10.85 2.38
C ALA A 193 -4.29 11.06 0.86
N ARG A 194 -5.27 10.52 0.14
CA ARG A 194 -5.48 10.88 -1.27
C ARG A 194 -6.60 11.90 -1.35
N PRO A 195 -6.37 13.12 -1.86
CA PRO A 195 -7.41 14.15 -1.93
C PRO A 195 -8.70 13.70 -2.62
N ALA A 196 -8.59 12.94 -3.71
CA ALA A 196 -9.75 12.40 -4.42
C ALA A 196 -10.61 11.51 -3.51
N ASP A 197 -9.99 10.59 -2.77
CA ASP A 197 -10.67 9.66 -1.87
C ASP A 197 -11.32 10.39 -0.69
N VAL A 198 -10.59 11.37 -0.13
CA VAL A 198 -11.09 12.23 0.96
C VAL A 198 -12.31 13.02 0.50
N PHE A 199 -12.27 13.62 -0.70
CA PHE A 199 -13.40 14.38 -1.24
C PHE A 199 -14.59 13.49 -1.61
N SER A 200 -14.37 12.19 -1.79
CA SER A 200 -15.41 11.17 -1.96
C SER A 200 -15.92 10.59 -0.64
N GLY A 201 -15.44 11.08 0.51
CA GLY A 201 -15.94 10.71 1.85
C GLY A 201 -15.10 9.67 2.59
N HIS A 202 -13.94 9.25 2.06
CA HIS A 202 -13.05 8.34 2.78
C HIS A 202 -12.25 9.09 3.86
N GLY A 203 -12.24 8.56 5.07
CA GLY A 203 -11.56 9.15 6.22
C GLY A 203 -10.20 8.52 6.54
N CYS A 204 -9.66 8.87 7.71
CA CYS A 204 -8.45 8.27 8.23
C CYS A 204 -8.64 6.75 8.49
N PRO A 205 -7.80 5.88 7.92
CA PRO A 205 -7.88 4.44 8.15
C PRO A 205 -7.74 4.05 9.63
N GLY A 206 -6.90 4.74 10.41
CA GLY A 206 -6.76 4.48 11.84
C GLY A 206 -8.05 4.69 12.62
N CYS A 207 -8.80 5.76 12.33
CA CYS A 207 -10.10 5.99 12.95
C CYS A 207 -11.15 4.97 12.49
N ALA A 208 -11.02 4.45 11.27
CA ALA A 208 -11.90 3.41 10.75
C ALA A 208 -11.52 1.99 11.20
N GLY A 209 -10.46 1.82 12.01
CA GLY A 209 -9.93 0.48 12.35
C GLY A 209 -9.30 -0.26 11.17
N MET A 210 -9.00 0.45 10.08
CA MET A 210 -8.42 -0.06 8.84
C MET A 210 -6.96 0.39 8.65
N ALA A 211 -6.31 0.91 9.69
CA ALA A 211 -4.89 1.26 9.62
C ALA A 211 -4.07 0.03 9.19
N ALA A 212 -3.16 0.25 8.26
CA ALA A 212 -2.18 -0.77 7.92
C ALA A 212 -1.35 -1.07 9.17
N ILE A 213 -1.21 -2.35 9.51
CA ILE A 213 -0.39 -2.75 10.62
C ILE A 213 1.08 -2.39 10.35
N THR A 214 1.76 -1.84 11.35
CA THR A 214 3.20 -1.56 11.26
C THR A 214 4.00 -2.85 11.28
N ALA A 215 5.26 -2.81 10.84
CA ALA A 215 6.12 -3.98 10.91
C ALA A 215 6.37 -4.39 12.36
N GLU A 216 6.54 -3.39 13.24
CA GLU A 216 6.77 -3.54 14.67
C GLU A 216 5.58 -4.22 15.36
N ASP A 217 4.36 -3.72 15.10
CA ASP A 217 3.13 -4.31 15.66
C ASP A 217 2.90 -5.73 15.12
N ALA A 218 3.19 -5.96 13.84
CA ALA A 218 3.05 -7.27 13.23
C ALA A 218 4.01 -8.30 13.84
N VAL A 219 5.26 -7.90 14.10
CA VAL A 219 6.28 -8.72 14.77
C VAL A 219 5.88 -9.02 16.21
N ALA A 220 5.47 -8.01 16.97
CA ALA A 220 5.02 -8.19 18.35
C ALA A 220 3.83 -9.18 18.43
N ALA A 221 2.86 -9.05 17.53
CA ALA A 221 1.69 -9.93 17.50
C ALA A 221 2.04 -11.41 17.24
N VAL A 222 2.98 -11.71 16.33
CA VAL A 222 3.36 -13.12 16.05
C VAL A 222 4.25 -13.72 17.13
N ILE A 223 5.11 -12.92 17.77
CA ILE A 223 5.94 -13.39 18.90
C ILE A 223 5.04 -13.87 20.05
N LEU A 224 3.96 -13.15 20.34
CA LEU A 224 2.96 -13.55 21.35
C LEU A 224 2.26 -14.88 21.02
N LEU A 225 2.31 -15.34 19.77
CA LEU A 225 1.77 -16.63 19.33
C LEU A 225 2.82 -17.76 19.35
N GLY A 226 4.03 -17.52 19.88
CA GLY A 226 5.12 -18.50 19.87
C GLY A 226 5.75 -18.68 18.48
N VAL A 227 5.77 -17.60 17.70
CA VAL A 227 6.26 -17.59 16.32
C VAL A 227 7.23 -16.42 16.14
N GLU A 228 8.47 -16.72 15.75
CA GLU A 228 9.48 -15.69 15.49
C GLU A 228 9.64 -15.40 14.00
N PRO A 229 9.75 -14.13 13.59
CA PRO A 229 10.06 -13.78 12.21
C PRO A 229 11.47 -14.24 11.82
N VAL A 230 11.59 -14.90 10.66
CA VAL A 230 12.91 -15.18 10.06
C VAL A 230 13.29 -14.08 9.08
N ASP A 231 12.31 -13.55 8.35
CA ASP A 231 12.47 -12.43 7.44
C ASP A 231 11.69 -11.19 7.96
N PRO A 232 12.05 -9.96 7.53
CA PRO A 232 11.28 -8.76 7.84
C PRO A 232 9.81 -8.87 7.39
N TYR A 233 8.90 -8.18 8.11
CA TYR A 233 7.47 -8.19 7.76
C TYR A 233 7.25 -7.67 6.33
N PRO A 234 6.54 -8.41 5.46
CA PRO A 234 6.35 -8.05 4.04
C PRO A 234 5.46 -6.82 3.79
N GLY A 235 4.95 -6.16 4.85
CA GLY A 235 4.15 -4.94 4.75
C GLY A 235 2.70 -5.16 4.30
N ARG A 236 2.24 -6.42 4.14
CA ARG A 236 0.88 -6.77 3.73
C ARG A 236 0.37 -7.99 4.50
N ILE A 237 -0.88 -7.94 4.97
CA ILE A 237 -1.46 -8.98 5.83
C ILE A 237 -1.68 -10.34 5.13
N HIS A 238 -1.82 -10.35 3.80
CA HIS A 238 -2.02 -11.56 2.99
C HIS A 238 -0.75 -12.02 2.25
N ALA A 239 0.37 -11.31 2.40
CA ALA A 239 1.63 -11.77 1.85
C ALA A 239 2.19 -12.93 2.69
N ARG A 240 2.89 -13.86 2.03
CA ARG A 240 3.61 -14.95 2.69
C ARG A 240 4.77 -14.35 3.48
N TRP A 241 4.88 -14.71 4.75
CA TRP A 241 5.89 -14.22 5.67
C TRP A 241 6.63 -15.39 6.28
N ARG A 242 7.95 -15.47 6.12
CA ARG A 242 8.74 -16.61 6.60
C ARG A 242 8.99 -16.48 8.11
N VAL A 243 8.53 -17.46 8.86
CA VAL A 243 8.55 -17.48 10.33
C VAL A 243 9.04 -18.83 10.86
N ARG A 244 9.56 -18.84 12.08
CA ARG A 244 10.07 -20.01 12.80
C ARG A 244 9.23 -20.26 14.04
N CYS A 245 8.89 -21.52 14.30
CA CYS A 245 8.17 -21.90 15.50
C CYS A 245 9.17 -21.90 16.67
N THR A 246 8.89 -21.19 17.75
CA THR A 246 9.76 -21.23 18.94
C THR A 246 9.71 -22.57 19.68
N THR A 247 8.69 -23.40 19.39
CA THR A 247 8.49 -24.71 19.99
C THR A 247 9.27 -25.83 19.31
N CYS A 248 9.26 -25.89 17.98
CA CYS A 248 9.77 -27.04 17.22
C CYS A 248 10.79 -26.66 16.15
N ASP A 249 11.20 -25.39 16.12
CA ASP A 249 12.12 -24.79 15.14
C ASP A 249 11.71 -24.94 13.66
N HIS A 250 10.50 -25.46 13.39
CA HIS A 250 9.99 -25.55 12.03
C HIS A 250 9.85 -24.16 11.42
N VAL A 251 10.43 -23.97 10.25
CA VAL A 251 10.32 -22.74 9.45
C VAL A 251 9.26 -22.94 8.38
N TRP A 252 8.26 -22.05 8.34
CA TRP A 252 7.21 -22.07 7.30
C TRP A 252 6.79 -20.65 6.91
N SER A 253 5.92 -20.57 5.89
CA SER A 253 5.51 -19.30 5.28
C SER A 253 3.99 -19.08 5.34
N PRO A 254 3.42 -18.76 6.52
CA PRO A 254 2.02 -18.38 6.66
C PRO A 254 1.78 -16.93 6.19
N THR A 255 0.53 -16.47 6.26
CA THR A 255 0.18 -15.05 6.14
C THR A 255 -0.07 -14.48 7.53
N TYR A 256 0.14 -13.16 7.72
CA TYR A 256 -0.17 -12.50 8.99
C TYR A 256 -1.63 -12.70 9.40
N SER A 257 -2.56 -12.55 8.45
CA SER A 257 -3.98 -12.76 8.69
C SER A 257 -4.29 -14.16 9.20
N ASN A 258 -3.62 -15.19 8.68
CA ASN A 258 -3.84 -16.57 9.12
C ASN A 258 -3.30 -16.80 10.54
N LEU A 259 -2.12 -16.27 10.85
CA LEU A 259 -1.54 -16.38 12.19
C LEU A 259 -2.39 -15.64 13.24
N VAL A 260 -2.70 -14.37 13.00
CA VAL A 260 -3.24 -13.47 14.04
C VAL A 260 -4.75 -13.40 14.04
N HIS A 261 -5.41 -13.37 12.87
CA HIS A 261 -6.87 -13.21 12.80
C HIS A 261 -7.60 -14.56 12.77
N VAL A 262 -7.02 -15.57 12.10
CA VAL A 262 -7.61 -16.92 12.02
C VAL A 262 -7.11 -17.83 13.14
N GLY A 263 -5.90 -17.60 13.66
CA GLY A 263 -5.31 -18.42 14.72
C GLY A 263 -4.69 -19.74 14.24
N SER A 264 -4.28 -19.83 12.96
CA SER A 264 -3.62 -21.02 12.44
C SER A 264 -2.20 -21.13 13.02
N GLY A 265 -1.93 -22.19 13.79
CA GLY A 265 -0.61 -22.43 14.38
C GLY A 265 0.41 -23.05 13.40
N CYS A 266 1.55 -23.50 13.94
CA CYS A 266 2.55 -24.22 13.17
C CYS A 266 1.96 -25.52 12.56
N PRO A 267 2.05 -25.73 11.23
CA PRO A 267 1.49 -26.93 10.60
C PRO A 267 2.19 -28.20 11.07
N ALA A 268 3.49 -28.17 11.37
CA ALA A 268 4.20 -29.31 11.94
C ALA A 268 3.68 -29.70 13.33
N CYS A 269 3.27 -28.71 14.15
CA CYS A 269 2.64 -28.97 15.45
C CYS A 269 1.18 -29.44 15.31
N ALA A 270 0.47 -29.01 14.26
CA ALA A 270 -0.93 -29.35 14.03
C ALA A 270 -1.13 -30.71 13.36
N SER A 271 -0.15 -31.21 12.60
CA SER A 271 -0.32 -32.36 11.69
C SER A 271 0.25 -33.70 12.18
N HIS A 272 0.87 -33.76 13.36
CA HIS A 272 1.27 -35.05 13.93
C HIS A 272 0.59 -35.23 15.29
N GLY A 273 -0.11 -36.36 15.44
CA GLY A 273 -0.71 -36.79 16.70
C GLY A 273 0.32 -36.85 17.83
N PHE A 274 -0.17 -37.12 19.04
CA PHE A 274 0.63 -37.13 20.27
C PHE A 274 2.01 -37.79 20.07
N ALA A 275 3.08 -37.00 20.18
CA ALA A 275 4.46 -37.45 20.05
C ALA A 275 4.96 -38.02 21.40
N PRO A 276 5.18 -39.34 21.50
CA PRO A 276 5.50 -40.00 22.77
C PRO A 276 6.90 -39.65 23.31
N ASP A 277 7.78 -39.10 22.48
CA ASP A 277 9.14 -38.69 22.82
C ASP A 277 9.23 -37.23 23.32
N ARG A 278 8.12 -36.49 23.34
CA ARG A 278 8.08 -35.07 23.72
C ARG A 278 7.30 -34.82 25.02
N PRO A 279 7.56 -33.72 25.73
CA PRO A 279 6.84 -33.40 26.97
C PRO A 279 5.33 -33.28 26.77
N ALA A 280 4.60 -33.73 27.78
CA ALA A 280 3.15 -33.84 27.76
C ALA A 280 2.53 -33.53 29.12
N TYR A 281 1.23 -33.27 29.10
CA TYR A 281 0.42 -33.06 30.29
C TYR A 281 -0.76 -34.03 30.28
N VAL A 282 -1.02 -34.66 31.43
CA VAL A 282 -2.31 -35.28 31.74
C VAL A 282 -3.11 -34.25 32.52
N TYR A 283 -4.37 -34.03 32.16
CA TYR A 283 -5.22 -33.02 32.82
C TYR A 283 -6.61 -33.56 33.11
N VAL A 284 -7.27 -32.92 34.07
CA VAL A 284 -8.67 -33.15 34.43
C VAL A 284 -9.46 -31.87 34.18
N VAL A 285 -10.57 -31.99 33.45
CA VAL A 285 -11.51 -30.90 33.18
C VAL A 285 -12.94 -31.33 33.53
N VAL A 286 -13.77 -30.35 33.88
CA VAL A 286 -15.16 -30.54 34.31
C VAL A 286 -16.07 -29.73 33.41
N HIS A 287 -17.20 -30.29 32.98
CA HIS A 287 -18.24 -29.53 32.29
C HIS A 287 -19.43 -29.29 33.25
N PRO A 288 -19.57 -28.09 33.84
CA PRO A 288 -20.55 -27.84 34.91
C PRO A 288 -22.00 -28.07 34.47
N ARG A 289 -22.36 -27.71 33.24
CA ARG A 289 -23.75 -27.87 32.75
C ARG A 289 -24.14 -29.31 32.48
N HIS A 290 -23.16 -30.13 32.11
CA HIS A 290 -23.39 -31.55 31.83
C HIS A 290 -22.97 -32.43 33.00
N GLN A 291 -22.51 -31.86 34.12
CA GLN A 291 -22.05 -32.62 35.28
C GLN A 291 -21.12 -33.78 34.88
N SER A 292 -20.11 -33.48 34.04
CA SER A 292 -19.23 -34.50 33.48
C SER A 292 -17.76 -34.17 33.72
N VAL A 293 -16.98 -35.20 34.02
CA VAL A 293 -15.53 -35.12 34.20
C VAL A 293 -14.85 -35.82 33.01
N LYS A 294 -13.73 -35.26 32.56
CA LYS A 294 -12.88 -35.84 31.52
C LYS A 294 -11.42 -35.79 31.94
N VAL A 295 -10.76 -36.94 31.87
CA VAL A 295 -9.32 -37.06 31.97
C VAL A 295 -8.76 -37.08 30.55
N GLY A 296 -7.83 -36.18 30.24
CA GLY A 296 -7.31 -36.04 28.88
C GLY A 296 -5.79 -35.89 28.84
N LEU A 297 -5.24 -36.23 27.68
CA LEU A 297 -3.84 -36.06 27.35
C LEU A 297 -3.64 -34.86 26.42
N ARG A 298 -2.60 -34.05 26.65
CA ARG A 298 -2.16 -33.04 25.69
C ARG A 298 -0.64 -33.00 25.57
N GLY A 299 -0.14 -32.73 24.37
CA GLY A 299 1.25 -32.31 24.21
C GLY A 299 1.44 -30.91 24.80
N ALA A 300 2.64 -30.59 25.27
CA ALA A 300 2.95 -29.29 25.89
C ALA A 300 2.57 -28.06 25.03
N HIS A 301 2.47 -28.23 23.71
CA HIS A 301 2.28 -27.15 22.74
C HIS A 301 0.97 -27.25 21.95
N THR A 302 -0.06 -27.86 22.54
CA THR A 302 -1.39 -27.96 21.92
C THR A 302 -2.38 -27.00 22.59
N ASN A 303 -3.22 -26.34 21.79
CA ASN A 303 -4.31 -25.47 22.28
C ASN A 303 -5.54 -26.25 22.77
N ARG A 304 -5.40 -27.54 23.08
CA ARG A 304 -6.52 -28.43 23.39
C ARG A 304 -7.34 -27.96 24.60
N LEU A 305 -6.71 -27.37 25.62
CA LEU A 305 -7.41 -26.76 26.75
C LEU A 305 -8.17 -25.48 26.35
N ALA A 306 -7.60 -24.64 25.48
CA ALA A 306 -8.27 -23.44 24.97
C ALA A 306 -9.53 -23.80 24.17
N ASP A 307 -9.49 -24.91 23.41
CA ASP A 307 -10.67 -25.42 22.70
C ASP A 307 -11.76 -25.90 23.67
N HIS A 308 -11.38 -26.53 24.78
CA HIS A 308 -12.30 -26.95 25.84
C HIS A 308 -12.92 -25.77 26.60
N PHE A 309 -12.14 -24.73 26.92
CA PHE A 309 -12.67 -23.52 27.58
C PHE A 309 -13.76 -22.81 26.76
N ARG A 310 -13.64 -22.78 25.42
CA ARG A 310 -14.68 -22.22 24.54
C ARG A 310 -15.99 -23.02 24.55
N GLN A 311 -15.98 -24.20 25.15
CA GLN A 311 -17.10 -25.14 25.20
C GLN A 311 -17.56 -25.36 26.64
N ASP A 312 -17.34 -24.38 27.52
CA ASP A 312 -17.79 -24.38 28.91
C ASP A 312 -17.20 -25.53 29.76
N TRP A 313 -16.01 -26.00 29.42
CA TRP A 313 -15.21 -26.85 30.31
C TRP A 313 -14.34 -25.99 31.23
N GLU A 314 -14.34 -26.34 32.50
CA GLU A 314 -13.52 -25.74 33.55
C GLU A 314 -12.31 -26.63 33.83
N PHE A 315 -11.17 -26.00 34.08
CA PHE A 315 -9.94 -26.68 34.42
C PHE A 315 -9.90 -27.05 35.90
N HIS A 316 -9.56 -28.31 36.21
CA HIS A 316 -9.35 -28.75 37.58
C HIS A 316 -7.86 -28.86 37.93
N ALA A 317 -7.10 -29.66 37.19
CA ALA A 317 -5.68 -29.90 37.46
C ALA A 317 -4.92 -30.45 36.24
N GLU A 318 -3.59 -30.32 36.24
CA GLU A 318 -2.69 -30.94 35.26
C GLU A 318 -1.40 -31.47 35.90
N LEU A 319 -0.84 -32.53 35.30
CA LEU A 319 0.44 -33.12 35.67
C LEU A 319 1.37 -33.11 34.47
N TYR A 320 2.57 -32.58 34.65
CA TYR A 320 3.62 -32.52 33.64
C TYR A 320 4.43 -33.83 33.59
N PHE A 321 4.80 -34.24 32.38
CA PHE A 321 5.72 -35.34 32.11
C PHE A 321 6.77 -34.88 31.10
N GLU A 322 8.04 -35.13 31.39
CA GLU A 322 9.15 -34.87 30.45
C GLU A 322 9.05 -35.77 29.20
N VAL A 323 8.54 -36.99 29.38
CA VAL A 323 8.37 -37.98 28.31
C VAL A 323 6.88 -38.24 28.09
N GLY A 324 6.40 -37.97 26.88
CA GLY A 324 4.99 -38.14 26.53
C GLY A 324 4.50 -39.59 26.63
N ALA A 325 5.36 -40.57 26.41
CA ALA A 325 5.03 -41.99 26.56
C ALA A 325 4.52 -42.30 27.98
N ASP A 326 5.07 -41.65 29.00
CA ASP A 326 4.65 -41.82 30.40
C ASP A 326 3.28 -41.19 30.62
N ALA A 327 3.07 -39.96 30.13
CA ALA A 327 1.76 -39.28 30.19
C ALA A 327 0.66 -40.10 29.50
N ARG A 328 0.94 -40.67 28.32
CA ARG A 328 0.02 -41.54 27.59
C ARG A 328 -0.27 -42.83 28.35
N THR A 329 0.73 -43.38 29.05
CA THR A 329 0.55 -44.58 29.87
C THR A 329 -0.35 -44.30 31.07
N VAL A 330 -0.14 -43.17 31.76
CA VAL A 330 -0.97 -42.74 32.90
C VAL A 330 -2.41 -42.47 32.48
N GLU A 331 -2.63 -41.78 31.36
CA GLU A 331 -3.98 -41.52 30.84
C GLU A 331 -4.71 -42.83 30.50
N ARG A 332 -4.06 -43.74 29.76
CA ARG A 332 -4.61 -45.07 29.44
C ARG A 332 -4.98 -45.87 30.69
N LEU A 333 -4.07 -45.98 31.66
CA LEU A 333 -4.32 -46.71 32.92
C LEU A 333 -5.49 -46.11 33.70
N THR A 334 -5.61 -44.78 33.68
CA THR A 334 -6.73 -44.08 34.34
C THR A 334 -8.06 -44.43 33.67
N HIS A 335 -8.13 -44.36 32.34
CA HIS A 335 -9.35 -44.74 31.60
C HIS A 335 -9.69 -46.23 31.77
N GLU A 336 -8.69 -47.12 31.72
CA GLU A 336 -8.88 -48.55 31.97
C GLU A 336 -9.43 -48.81 33.37
N HIS A 337 -8.93 -48.10 34.40
CA HIS A 337 -9.46 -48.23 35.75
C HIS A 337 -10.93 -47.78 35.83
N ILE A 338 -11.27 -46.65 35.21
CA ILE A 338 -12.65 -46.13 35.18
C ILE A 338 -13.59 -47.12 34.48
N ARG A 339 -13.17 -47.72 33.36
CA ARG A 339 -14.04 -48.58 32.53
C ARG A 339 -14.08 -50.04 32.99
N ALA A 340 -12.94 -50.61 33.39
CA ALA A 340 -12.84 -52.04 33.72
C ALA A 340 -13.03 -52.32 35.21
N VAL A 341 -12.56 -51.42 36.09
CA VAL A 341 -12.62 -51.62 37.55
C VAL A 341 -13.84 -50.94 38.15
N LEU A 342 -14.00 -49.63 37.92
CA LEU A 342 -15.16 -48.88 38.42
C LEU A 342 -16.42 -49.11 37.58
N ARG A 343 -16.28 -49.67 36.36
CA ARG A 343 -17.37 -49.99 35.43
C ARG A 343 -18.30 -48.81 35.12
N LEU A 344 -17.76 -47.60 35.13
CA LEU A 344 -18.53 -46.39 34.85
C LEU A 344 -18.75 -46.25 33.33
N PRO A 345 -19.96 -45.90 32.86
CA PRO A 345 -20.24 -45.75 31.44
C PRO A 345 -19.73 -44.43 30.87
N ILE A 346 -19.68 -44.35 29.53
CA ILE A 346 -19.44 -43.08 28.82
C ILE A 346 -20.61 -42.15 29.11
N HIS A 347 -20.33 -40.94 29.59
CA HIS A 347 -21.38 -40.04 30.07
C HIS A 347 -21.96 -39.14 28.97
N LEU A 348 -21.11 -38.54 28.12
CA LEU A 348 -21.56 -37.67 27.03
C LEU A 348 -21.70 -38.41 25.72
N THR A 349 -22.73 -38.07 24.94
CA THR A 349 -22.88 -38.56 23.56
C THR A 349 -22.07 -37.73 22.57
N LYS A 350 -21.91 -38.25 21.35
CA LYS A 350 -21.25 -37.54 20.25
C LYS A 350 -21.98 -36.27 19.84
N GLU A 351 -23.29 -36.18 20.05
CA GLU A 351 -24.10 -34.99 19.77
C GLU A 351 -23.89 -33.91 20.84
N GLN A 352 -23.70 -34.31 22.09
CA GLN A 352 -23.38 -33.43 23.22
C GLN A 352 -21.92 -32.98 23.19
N MET A 353 -21.05 -33.77 22.54
CA MET A 353 -19.63 -33.48 22.33
C MET A 353 -19.25 -33.78 20.86
N PRO A 354 -19.59 -32.88 19.90
CA PRO A 354 -19.33 -33.07 18.46
C PRO A 354 -17.83 -33.16 18.12
N GLN A 355 -17.00 -32.55 18.96
CA GLN A 355 -15.55 -32.70 18.98
C GLN A 355 -15.16 -34.11 19.50
N ARG A 356 -14.09 -34.70 18.96
CA ARG A 356 -13.61 -36.03 19.41
C ARG A 356 -13.32 -36.04 20.92
N GLY A 357 -13.52 -37.19 21.58
CA GLY A 357 -13.15 -37.40 22.98
C GLY A 357 -14.30 -37.60 23.97
N TYR A 358 -15.53 -37.82 23.49
CA TYR A 358 -16.70 -38.14 24.33
C TYR A 358 -16.52 -39.48 25.08
N GLU A 359 -15.77 -40.43 24.50
CA GLU A 359 -15.49 -41.76 25.09
C GLU A 359 -14.71 -41.70 26.42
N GLU A 360 -14.04 -40.58 26.68
CA GLU A 360 -13.20 -40.34 27.87
C GLU A 360 -13.98 -39.61 28.99
N THR A 361 -15.30 -39.46 28.84
CA THR A 361 -16.15 -38.71 29.79
C THR A 361 -16.85 -39.62 30.80
N VAL A 362 -17.00 -39.14 32.03
CA VAL A 362 -17.70 -39.84 33.12
C VAL A 362 -18.64 -38.89 33.85
N SER A 363 -19.67 -39.42 34.51
CA SER A 363 -20.58 -38.64 35.34
C SER A 363 -19.85 -38.13 36.58
N ARG A 364 -19.97 -36.83 36.87
CA ARG A 364 -19.42 -36.21 38.07
C ARG A 364 -20.04 -36.76 39.35
N ALA A 365 -21.27 -37.27 39.28
CA ALA A 365 -21.94 -37.88 40.43
C ALA A 365 -21.32 -39.24 40.82
N GLU A 366 -20.68 -39.93 39.88
CA GLU A 366 -20.05 -41.23 40.10
C GLU A 366 -18.54 -41.12 40.32
N LEU A 367 -17.89 -40.19 39.61
CA LEU A 367 -16.48 -39.85 39.77
C LEU A 367 -16.31 -38.34 39.62
N ASP A 368 -16.15 -37.67 40.76
CA ASP A 368 -15.89 -36.23 40.77
C ASP A 368 -14.44 -35.91 40.33
N GLU A 369 -14.17 -34.63 40.13
CA GLU A 369 -12.89 -34.13 39.66
C GLU A 369 -11.72 -34.44 40.60
N VAL A 370 -11.97 -34.49 41.91
CA VAL A 370 -10.96 -34.77 42.94
C VAL A 370 -10.59 -36.26 42.94
N ALA A 371 -11.59 -37.14 42.83
CA ALA A 371 -11.40 -38.57 42.72
C ALA A 371 -10.72 -38.95 41.39
N ALA A 372 -11.13 -38.32 40.28
CA ALA A 372 -10.48 -38.48 38.99
C ALA A 372 -9.00 -38.05 39.05
N TRP A 373 -8.72 -36.91 39.68
CA TRP A 373 -7.35 -36.42 39.86
C TRP A 373 -6.51 -37.33 40.77
N THR A 374 -7.11 -37.87 41.82
CA THR A 374 -6.45 -38.84 42.72
C THR A 374 -6.05 -40.11 41.97
N LEU A 375 -6.89 -40.59 41.04
CA LEU A 375 -6.53 -41.73 40.17
C LEU A 375 -5.34 -41.40 39.26
N VAL A 376 -5.34 -40.21 38.64
CA VAL A 376 -4.21 -39.76 37.81
C VAL A 376 -2.92 -39.74 38.64
N GLN A 377 -2.94 -39.14 39.83
CA GLN A 377 -1.77 -39.09 40.71
C GLN A 377 -1.30 -40.49 41.14
N ARG A 378 -2.23 -41.40 41.45
CA ARG A 378 -1.91 -42.78 41.82
C ARG A 378 -1.18 -43.52 40.71
N PHE A 379 -1.64 -43.38 39.46
CA PHE A 379 -0.99 -44.01 38.32
C PHE A 379 0.29 -43.31 37.87
N ALA A 380 0.43 -42.01 38.18
CA ALA A 380 1.63 -41.24 37.89
C ALA A 380 2.76 -41.45 38.91
N ALA A 381 2.47 -41.95 40.12
CA ALA A 381 3.45 -42.13 41.18
C ALA A 381 4.74 -42.88 40.76
N PRO A 382 4.70 -43.93 39.89
CA PRO A 382 5.91 -44.59 39.40
C PRO A 382 6.75 -43.77 38.40
N TYR A 383 6.20 -42.69 37.85
CA TYR A 383 6.75 -41.89 36.75
C TYR A 383 7.15 -40.47 37.17
N ALA A 384 7.05 -40.14 38.46
CA ALA A 384 7.31 -38.80 38.96
C ALA A 384 8.83 -38.51 39.01
N THR A 385 9.37 -37.84 37.99
CA THR A 385 10.63 -37.07 38.08
C THR A 385 10.35 -35.61 38.40
N ALA A 386 11.27 -34.98 39.11
CA ALA A 386 11.08 -33.77 39.90
C ALA A 386 10.61 -32.53 39.12
N THR A 387 9.56 -31.90 39.65
CA THR A 387 9.16 -30.49 39.59
C THR A 387 9.19 -29.76 38.22
N PRO A 388 8.03 -29.38 37.65
CA PRO A 388 7.99 -28.51 36.48
C PRO A 388 8.54 -27.10 36.81
N PRO A 389 9.12 -26.37 35.83
CA PRO A 389 9.43 -24.96 36.02
C PRO A 389 8.15 -24.20 36.32
N THR A 390 8.16 -23.43 37.40
CA THR A 390 7.05 -22.55 37.79
C THR A 390 6.73 -21.58 36.67
N LEU A 391 5.61 -21.80 35.96
CA LEU A 391 4.99 -20.76 35.15
C LEU A 391 4.48 -19.68 36.09
N VAL A 392 5.26 -18.60 36.23
CA VAL A 392 4.78 -17.35 36.82
C VAL A 392 3.75 -16.78 35.85
N LEU A 393 2.47 -16.98 36.15
CA LEU A 393 1.40 -16.24 35.47
C LEU A 393 1.65 -14.75 35.70
N PRO A 394 1.74 -13.91 34.65
CA PRO A 394 1.76 -12.47 34.84
C PRO A 394 0.46 -12.08 35.55
N GLN A 395 0.59 -11.47 36.73
CA GLN A 395 -0.53 -10.81 37.40
C GLN A 395 -1.16 -9.82 36.40
N PRO A 396 -2.50 -9.76 36.29
CA PRO A 396 -3.14 -8.77 35.44
C PRO A 396 -2.65 -7.39 35.89
N ALA A 397 -2.10 -6.63 34.94
CA ALA A 397 -1.71 -5.25 35.18
C ALA A 397 -2.90 -4.53 35.81
N SER A 398 -2.77 -4.16 37.08
CA SER A 398 -3.76 -3.33 37.77
C SER A 398 -3.95 -2.10 36.90
N SER A 399 -5.14 -1.95 36.34
CA SER A 399 -5.50 -0.78 35.55
C SER A 399 -5.22 0.46 36.38
N ASN A 400 -4.35 1.33 35.86
CA ASN A 400 -4.13 2.67 36.37
C ASN A 400 -5.44 3.47 36.16
N ARG A 401 -6.40 3.31 37.08
CA ARG A 401 -7.53 4.21 37.26
C ARG A 401 -7.33 4.94 38.58
N GLY A 402 -6.88 6.18 38.46
CA GLY A 402 -7.06 7.24 39.46
C GLY A 402 -6.52 6.97 40.86
N GLN A 403 -5.21 7.06 41.06
CA GLN A 403 -4.71 7.49 42.36
C GLN A 403 -5.06 8.97 42.55
N VAL A 404 -6.09 9.21 43.35
CA VAL A 404 -6.29 10.49 44.04
C VAL A 404 -5.11 10.66 45.00
N LEU A 405 -4.28 11.67 44.73
CA LEU A 405 -3.25 12.13 45.66
C LEU A 405 -3.92 12.69 46.92
N VAL A 406 -4.08 11.86 47.95
CA VAL A 406 -4.29 12.35 49.32
C VAL A 406 -2.92 12.66 49.90
N LYS A 407 -2.67 13.94 50.19
CA LYS A 407 -1.46 14.38 50.89
C LYS A 407 -1.52 13.92 52.35
N PRO A 408 -0.40 13.45 52.94
CA PRO A 408 -0.35 13.13 54.36
C PRO A 408 -0.24 14.43 55.17
N GLY A 409 -1.27 14.72 55.96
CA GLY A 409 -1.26 15.82 56.92
C GLY A 409 -2.56 16.60 56.92
N ASP A 410 -3.62 16.01 57.46
CA ASP A 410 -4.61 16.71 58.27
C ASP A 410 -5.30 15.66 59.16
N GLN A 411 -5.07 15.80 60.46
CA GLN A 411 -5.90 15.19 61.49
C GLN A 411 -7.31 15.75 61.34
N LEU A 412 -8.35 14.93 61.53
CA LEU A 412 -9.56 15.33 62.26
C LEU A 412 -10.45 14.11 62.55
N ALA A 413 -10.55 13.85 63.86
CA ALA A 413 -11.67 13.33 64.64
C ALA A 413 -12.57 12.23 64.07
N LEU A 414 -12.54 11.10 64.79
CA LEU A 414 -13.70 10.25 65.06
C LEU A 414 -14.89 11.12 65.50
N ASP A 415 -16.08 10.85 64.98
CA ASP A 415 -17.33 10.98 65.72
C ASP A 415 -18.44 10.14 65.06
N PHE A 416 -18.88 9.13 65.83
CA PHE A 416 -20.06 8.26 65.77
C PHE A 416 -20.26 7.26 64.63
#